data_AF-A0A0A9DMS8-F1
#
_entry.id   AF-A0A0A9DMS8-F1
#
_cell.length_a   1.000
_cell.length_b   1.000
_cell.length_c   1.000
_cell.angle_alpha   90.00
_cell.angle_beta   90.00
_cell.angle_gamma   90.00
#
_symmetry.space_group_name_H-M   'P 1'
#
loop_
_entity.id
_entity.type
_entity.pdbx_description
1 polymer ?
#
loop_
_entity_poly.entity_id
_entity_poly.type
_entity_poly.pdbx_seq_one_letter_code
_entity_poly.pdbx_strand_id
1 'polypeptide(L)'
;MLDTAVARARTPSGQNPLQQLILIISDGKFHEKENLKRHVRDVLNRKRMVAYVLLDSPEDSIMNLKEAIFKEDGSGVELEKYMDSFPFPYYVMLNNIEALPRTLADLLRQWFELMQSANE
;
A
#
# COMPACT_ATOMS: atom_id res chain seq x y z
N MET A 1 18.77 -0.60 -1.59
CA MET A 1 18.47 0.39 -0.53
C MET A 1 17.85 -0.25 0.72
N LEU A 2 16.62 -0.79 0.67
CA LEU A 2 16.01 -1.42 1.86
C LEU A 2 16.62 -2.78 2.25
N ASP A 3 16.85 -3.66 1.27
CA ASP A 3 17.49 -4.96 1.52
C ASP A 3 18.93 -4.79 2.02
N THR A 4 19.62 -3.77 1.52
CA THR A 4 20.97 -3.38 1.97
C THR A 4 20.97 -2.94 3.43
N ALA A 5 19.97 -2.17 3.86
CA ALA A 5 19.83 -1.76 5.26
C ALA A 5 19.58 -2.97 6.18
N VAL A 6 18.71 -3.89 5.75
CA VAL A 6 18.47 -5.16 6.45
C VAL A 6 19.75 -5.98 6.57
N ALA A 7 20.52 -6.12 5.50
CA ALA A 7 21.78 -6.86 5.52
C ALA A 7 22.80 -6.26 6.50
N ARG A 8 22.87 -4.93 6.60
CA ARG A 8 23.79 -4.22 7.50
C ARG A 8 23.37 -4.27 8.96
N ALA A 9 22.07 -4.31 9.25
CA ALA A 9 21.56 -4.29 10.61
C ALA A 9 21.42 -5.67 11.25
N ARG A 10 21.69 -6.75 10.50
CA ARG A 10 21.67 -8.11 11.04
C ARG A 10 22.65 -8.23 12.21
N THR A 11 22.12 -8.69 13.32
CA THR A 11 22.90 -9.01 14.53
C THR A 11 23.67 -10.32 14.35
N PRO A 12 24.71 -10.59 15.17
CA PRO A 12 25.47 -11.85 15.10
C PRO A 12 24.60 -13.11 15.31
N SER A 13 23.45 -13.00 15.98
CA SER A 13 22.46 -14.07 16.14
C SER A 13 21.63 -14.34 14.88
N GLY A 14 21.85 -13.59 13.79
CA GLY A 14 21.10 -13.68 12.54
C GLY A 14 19.75 -12.94 12.56
N GLN A 15 19.39 -12.32 13.69
CA GLN A 15 18.16 -11.55 13.82
C GLN A 15 18.28 -10.20 13.13
N ASN A 16 17.23 -9.79 12.42
CA ASN A 16 17.10 -8.44 11.89
C ASN A 16 16.23 -7.60 12.84
N PRO A 17 16.80 -6.60 13.54
CA PRO A 17 16.07 -5.75 14.46
C PRO A 17 15.28 -4.65 13.75
N LEU A 18 15.50 -4.45 12.43
CA LEU A 18 14.87 -3.33 11.73
C LEU A 18 13.40 -3.59 11.47
N GLN A 19 12.61 -2.63 11.93
CA GLN A 19 11.23 -2.44 11.57
C GLN A 19 11.16 -1.39 10.44
N GLN A 20 10.49 -1.73 9.34
CA GLN A 20 10.47 -0.88 8.14
C GLN A 20 9.04 -0.53 7.75
N LEU A 21 8.77 0.77 7.64
CA LEU A 21 7.53 1.34 7.09
C LEU A 21 7.79 1.87 5.68
N ILE A 22 6.93 1.52 4.74
CA ILE A 22 6.85 2.13 3.41
C ILE A 22 5.56 2.93 3.37
N LEU A 23 5.70 4.25 3.37
CA LEU A 23 4.58 5.19 3.23
C LEU A 23 4.43 5.58 1.76
N ILE A 24 3.25 5.36 1.20
CA ILE A 24 2.91 5.71 -0.19
C ILE A 24 1.78 6.72 -0.14
N ILE A 25 1.89 7.81 -0.90
CA ILE A 25 0.87 8.85 -1.02
C ILE A 25 0.62 9.05 -2.51
N SER A 26 -0.56 8.71 -3.00
CA SER A 26 -0.93 8.84 -4.41
C SER A 26 -2.45 8.73 -4.60
N ASP A 27 -2.93 9.18 -5.75
CA ASP A 27 -4.30 9.03 -6.26
C ASP A 27 -4.72 7.60 -6.62
N GLY A 28 -3.80 6.63 -6.63
CA GLY A 28 -4.12 5.19 -6.74
C GLY A 28 -4.50 4.70 -8.14
N LYS A 29 -4.31 5.50 -9.18
CA LYS A 29 -4.58 5.15 -10.58
C LYS A 29 -3.34 4.49 -11.21
N PHE A 30 -3.45 3.20 -11.54
CA PHE A 30 -2.36 2.34 -11.98
C PHE A 30 -2.70 1.71 -13.33
N HIS A 31 -1.70 1.61 -14.21
CA HIS A 31 -1.83 0.92 -15.50
C HIS A 31 -1.54 -0.58 -15.40
N GLU A 32 -0.54 -1.00 -14.60
CA GLU A 32 -0.13 -2.41 -14.46
C GLU A 32 -0.37 -2.96 -13.04
N LYS A 33 -1.63 -3.24 -12.72
CA LYS A 33 -2.00 -3.72 -11.37
C LYS A 33 -1.46 -5.10 -11.04
N GLU A 34 -1.37 -6.00 -12.00
CA GLU A 34 -1.00 -7.40 -11.73
C GLU A 34 0.47 -7.54 -11.31
N ASN A 35 1.37 -6.88 -12.04
CA ASN A 35 2.77 -6.78 -11.66
C ASN A 35 2.89 -6.12 -10.27
N LEU A 36 2.14 -5.04 -10.02
CA LEU A 36 2.19 -4.34 -8.74
C LEU A 36 1.69 -5.22 -7.58
N LYS A 37 0.60 -5.97 -7.74
CA LYS A 37 0.08 -6.92 -6.73
C LYS A 37 1.15 -7.93 -6.32
N ARG A 38 1.91 -8.46 -7.29
CA ARG A 38 3.02 -9.37 -7.01
C ARG A 38 4.10 -8.70 -6.15
N HIS A 39 4.51 -7.48 -6.49
CA HIS A 39 5.50 -6.73 -5.73
C HIS A 39 5.00 -6.39 -4.31
N VAL A 40 3.73 -5.99 -4.17
CA VAL A 40 3.12 -5.71 -2.86
C VAL A 40 3.16 -6.95 -1.99
N ARG A 41 2.78 -8.11 -2.54
CA ARG A 41 2.86 -9.40 -1.83
C ARG A 41 4.29 -9.71 -1.38
N ASP A 42 5.28 -9.52 -2.24
CA ASP A 42 6.69 -9.77 -1.92
C ASP A 42 7.20 -8.85 -0.81
N VAL A 43 6.77 -7.58 -0.81
CA VAL A 43 7.12 -6.61 0.24
C VAL A 43 6.52 -7.00 1.59
N LEU A 44 5.23 -7.34 1.61
CA LEU A 44 4.53 -7.77 2.83
C LEU A 44 5.15 -9.05 3.41
N ASN A 45 5.53 -10.01 2.55
CA ASN A 45 6.22 -11.25 2.97
C ASN A 45 7.58 -11.01 3.62
N ARG A 46 8.25 -9.89 3.30
CA ARG A 46 9.52 -9.48 3.94
C ARG A 46 9.33 -8.78 5.29
N LYS A 47 8.14 -8.90 5.90
CA LYS A 47 7.75 -8.23 7.16
C LYS A 47 7.92 -6.71 7.13
N ARG A 48 7.70 -6.11 5.95
CA ARG A 48 7.68 -4.66 5.78
C ARG A 48 6.23 -4.20 5.82
N MET A 49 5.98 -3.16 6.62
CA MET A 49 4.66 -2.57 6.67
C MET A 49 4.51 -1.60 5.50
N VAL A 50 3.38 -1.69 4.80
CA VAL A 50 3.02 -0.75 3.73
C VAL A 50 1.80 0.02 4.18
N ALA A 51 1.93 1.33 4.21
CA ALA A 51 0.86 2.26 4.53
C ALA A 51 0.57 3.11 3.29
N TYR A 52 -0.61 2.95 2.71
CA TYR A 52 -1.02 3.67 1.52
C TYR A 52 -2.03 4.77 1.88
N VAL A 53 -1.70 6.02 1.63
CA VAL A 53 -2.61 7.15 1.73
C VAL A 53 -3.13 7.44 0.33
N LEU A 54 -4.40 7.07 0.10
CA LEU A 54 -5.11 7.21 -1.15
C LEU A 54 -5.77 8.57 -1.21
N LEU A 55 -5.22 9.47 -2.03
CA LEU A 55 -5.77 10.80 -2.25
C LEU A 55 -6.94 10.69 -3.22
N ASP A 56 -8.14 11.06 -2.77
CA ASP A 56 -9.35 11.01 -3.59
C ASP A 56 -9.95 12.40 -3.75
N SER A 57 -10.47 12.72 -4.93
CA SER A 57 -11.19 13.97 -5.21
C SER A 57 -12.64 13.64 -5.57
N PRO A 58 -13.63 14.40 -5.06
CA PRO A 58 -15.03 14.18 -5.43
C PRO A 58 -15.29 14.29 -6.95
N GLU A 59 -14.55 15.17 -7.63
CA GLU A 59 -14.70 15.42 -9.07
C GLU A 59 -14.15 14.28 -9.93
N ASP A 60 -13.14 13.56 -9.45
CA ASP A 60 -12.44 12.49 -10.18
C ASP A 60 -12.19 11.27 -9.28
N SER A 61 -13.25 10.86 -8.56
CA SER A 61 -13.14 9.86 -7.50
C SER A 61 -12.80 8.47 -8.05
N ILE A 62 -11.80 7.84 -7.45
CA ILE A 62 -11.38 6.47 -7.75
C ILE A 62 -12.50 5.45 -7.49
N MET A 63 -13.45 5.76 -6.60
CA MET A 63 -14.61 4.91 -6.31
C MET A 63 -15.56 4.79 -7.50
N ASN A 64 -15.57 5.79 -8.38
CA ASN A 64 -16.41 5.81 -9.57
C ASN A 64 -15.71 5.20 -10.79
N LEU A 65 -14.40 4.95 -10.71
CA LEU A 65 -13.65 4.35 -11.80
C LEU A 65 -14.06 2.89 -12.01
N LYS A 66 -14.23 2.54 -13.29
CA LYS A 66 -14.44 1.17 -13.74
C LYS A 66 -13.33 0.78 -14.68
N GLU A 67 -12.97 -0.50 -14.65
CA GLU A 67 -12.01 -1.08 -15.57
C GLU A 67 -12.66 -2.13 -16.45
N ALA A 68 -12.23 -2.15 -17.71
CA ALA A 68 -12.65 -3.15 -18.68
C ALA A 68 -11.75 -4.38 -18.55
N ILE A 69 -12.35 -5.52 -18.24
CA ILE A 69 -11.69 -6.82 -18.19
C ILE A 69 -12.14 -7.62 -19.40
N PHE A 70 -11.17 -7.95 -20.25
CA PHE A 70 -11.41 -8.78 -21.43
C PHE A 70 -11.40 -10.24 -21.00
N LYS A 71 -12.50 -10.96 -21.27
CA LYS A 71 -12.58 -12.39 -20.96
C LYS A 71 -11.64 -13.17 -21.88
N GLU A 72 -10.91 -14.12 -21.32
CA GLU A 72 -9.95 -14.95 -22.07
C GLU A 72 -10.62 -15.80 -23.16
N ASP A 73 -11.90 -16.11 -23.00
CA ASP A 73 -12.71 -16.85 -23.97
C ASP A 73 -13.18 -16.01 -25.18
N GLY A 74 -12.84 -14.71 -25.20
CA GLY A 74 -13.23 -13.79 -26.27
C GLY A 74 -14.72 -13.44 -26.28
N SER A 75 -15.48 -13.83 -25.26
CA SER A 75 -16.94 -13.64 -25.20
C SER A 75 -17.38 -12.20 -24.93
N GLY A 76 -16.45 -11.31 -24.56
CA GLY A 76 -16.70 -9.88 -24.43
C GLY A 76 -15.85 -9.19 -23.39
N VAL A 77 -16.31 -7.99 -23.01
CA VAL A 77 -15.72 -7.11 -22.01
C VAL A 77 -16.63 -7.06 -20.80
N GLU A 78 -16.08 -7.29 -19.62
CA GLU A 78 -16.74 -7.08 -18.34
C GLU A 78 -16.26 -5.77 -17.71
N LEU A 79 -17.16 -5.04 -17.06
CA LEU A 79 -16.81 -3.81 -16.34
C LEU A 79 -16.80 -4.09 -14.85
N GLU A 80 -15.63 -4.07 -14.25
CA GLU A 80 -15.45 -4.19 -12.79
C GLU A 80 -15.18 -2.83 -12.16
N LYS A 81 -15.46 -2.70 -10.86
CA LYS A 81 -15.06 -1.49 -10.13
C LYS A 81 -13.55 -1.50 -9.97
N TYR A 82 -12.92 -0.37 -10.24
CA TYR A 82 -11.46 -0.25 -10.16
C TYR A 82 -10.90 -0.66 -8.78
N MET A 83 -11.67 -0.39 -7.71
CA MET A 83 -11.29 -0.69 -6.34
C MET A 83 -11.35 -2.18 -5.97
N ASP A 84 -12.13 -2.99 -6.70
CA ASP A 84 -12.22 -4.44 -6.45
C ASP A 84 -10.88 -5.14 -6.75
N SER A 85 -10.08 -4.56 -7.65
CA SER A 85 -8.75 -5.05 -8.03
C SER A 85 -7.59 -4.19 -7.50
N PHE A 86 -7.84 -3.28 -6.55
CA PHE A 86 -6.82 -2.36 -6.03
C PHE A 86 -5.61 -3.14 -5.46
N PRO A 87 -4.36 -2.77 -5.81
CA PRO A 87 -3.20 -3.63 -5.53
C PRO A 87 -2.71 -3.58 -4.07
N PHE A 88 -3.18 -2.62 -3.28
CA PHE A 88 -2.80 -2.48 -1.87
C PHE A 88 -3.94 -2.92 -0.96
N PRO A 89 -3.74 -3.91 -0.08
CA PRO A 89 -4.81 -4.44 0.77
C PRO A 89 -5.22 -3.48 1.91
N TYR A 90 -4.33 -2.57 2.30
CA TYR A 90 -4.57 -1.61 3.37
C TYR A 90 -4.27 -0.20 2.87
N TYR A 91 -5.26 0.68 2.96
CA TYR A 91 -5.13 2.08 2.59
C TYR A 91 -6.03 2.97 3.45
N VAL A 92 -5.66 4.23 3.57
CA VAL A 92 -6.49 5.30 4.12
C VAL A 92 -6.92 6.19 2.97
N MET A 93 -8.22 6.22 2.68
CA MET A 93 -8.78 7.13 1.69
C MET A 93 -8.93 8.54 2.30
N LEU A 94 -8.47 9.54 1.56
CA LEU A 94 -8.42 10.92 2.00
C LEU A 94 -9.06 11.83 0.94
N ASN A 95 -10.30 12.24 1.22
CA ASN A 95 -11.10 13.09 0.32
C ASN A 95 -10.87 14.59 0.53
N ASN A 96 -10.17 14.98 1.60
CA ASN A 96 -9.80 16.37 1.89
C ASN A 96 -8.30 16.46 2.13
N ILE A 97 -7.56 17.05 1.18
CA ILE A 97 -6.11 17.19 1.25
C ILE A 97 -5.61 17.97 2.47
N GLU A 98 -6.43 18.87 3.03
CA GLU A 98 -6.08 19.61 4.25
C GLU A 98 -5.95 18.70 5.47
N ALA A 99 -6.58 17.52 5.45
CA ALA A 99 -6.45 16.51 6.51
C ALA A 99 -5.16 15.68 6.40
N LEU A 100 -4.40 15.81 5.31
CA LEU A 100 -3.20 14.99 5.06
C LEU A 100 -2.14 15.11 6.18
N PRO A 101 -1.74 16.30 6.66
CA PRO A 101 -0.73 16.42 7.70
C PRO A 101 -1.14 15.69 8.99
N ARG A 102 -2.41 15.84 9.40
CA ARG A 102 -2.95 15.17 10.58
C ARG A 102 -3.01 13.65 10.39
N THR A 103 -3.46 13.20 9.22
CA THR A 103 -3.55 11.77 8.88
C THR A 103 -2.17 11.11 8.91
N LEU A 104 -1.15 11.79 8.38
CA LEU A 104 0.23 11.29 8.42
C LEU A 104 0.77 11.23 9.85
N ALA A 105 0.48 12.24 10.68
CA ALA A 105 0.88 12.23 12.08
C ALA A 105 0.24 11.07 12.86
N ASP A 106 -1.06 10.86 12.66
CA ASP A 106 -1.79 9.75 13.30
C ASP A 106 -1.28 8.38 12.83
N LEU A 107 -1.02 8.23 11.54
CA LEU A 107 -0.47 7.00 10.95
C LEU A 107 0.90 6.67 11.52
N LEU A 108 1.80 7.66 11.57
CA LEU A 108 3.14 7.47 12.14
C LEU A 108 3.06 7.14 13.63
N ARG A 109 2.18 7.80 14.39
CA ARG A 109 1.96 7.49 15.82
C ARG A 109 1.50 6.06 16.01
N GLN A 110 0.48 5.62 15.26
CA GLN A 110 -0.01 4.24 15.30
C GLN A 110 1.10 3.24 14.95
N TRP A 111 1.92 3.55 13.94
CA TRP A 111 3.06 2.72 13.59
C TRP A 111 4.06 2.61 14.76
N PHE A 112 4.44 3.71 15.40
CA PHE A 112 5.33 3.67 16.57
C PHE A 112 4.75 2.87 17.75
N GLU A 113 3.43 2.94 17.97
CA GLU A 113 2.74 2.18 19.03
C GLU A 113 2.74 0.67 18.74
N LEU A 114 2.43 0.27 17.50
CA LEU A 114 2.52 -1.12 17.07
C LEU A 114 3.94 -1.68 17.22
N MET A 115 4.94 -0.83 17.01
CA MET A 115 6.33 -1.22 17.05
C MET A 115 6.90 -1.39 18.46
N GLN A 116 6.35 -0.65 19.43
CA GLN A 116 6.62 -0.86 20.84
C GLN A 116 5.97 -2.15 21.35
N SER A 117 4.68 -2.36 21.07
CA SER A 117 3.95 -3.56 21.50
C SER A 117 4.48 -4.87 20.88
N ALA A 118 5.04 -4.83 19.67
CA ALA A 118 5.62 -6.02 19.02
C ALA A 118 7.00 -6.42 19.58
N ASN A 119 7.62 -5.57 20.40
CA ASN A 119 8.92 -5.81 21.04
C ASN A 119 8.79 -6.20 22.53
N GLU A 120 7.57 -6.22 23.07
CA GLU A 120 7.22 -6.79 24.38
C GLU A 120 6.85 -8.28 24.23
#